data_AF-A0A2G5V0N4-F1
#
_entry.id   AF-A0A2G5V0N4-F1
#
_cell.length_a   1.000
_cell.length_b   1.000
_cell.length_c   1.000
_cell.angle_alpha   90.00
_cell.angle_beta   90.00
_cell.angle_gamma   90.00
#
_symmetry.space_group_name_H-M   'P 1'
#
loop_
_entity.id
_entity.type
_entity.pdbx_description
1 polymer ?
#
loop_
_entity_poly.entity_id
_entity_poly.type
_entity_poly.pdbx_seq_one_letter_code
_entity_poly.pdbx_strand_id
1 'polypeptide(L)'
;MPSNIRESDASCLEMIRSIIRSTVDDNSKWVEIFVDFENAQPTEDEREIYNMAEDVLHDCDEVLADVTSYGNGCYIERSQLKNDSDIQALKVLMTKLEPFVARTCSYYEHVAKIEKIVPIILWELSSGPLPLEEQLANKQSIAKQFARLIGFVLDFDVVKMRTAQITNDYSYYRRAKHIVYQDFEDQGVPELPQVQMFLCEGNPMLKALCNGVDAYMHSHQTLPINNTTDVFVTIINVCRFMLANEECLARLTDSSKHLCCRVMTGLVILFDHVDQNGAFVSNSSIDMRDVVRLIKQNTTQEQSDCLLAGLRFTTKHYNDSSTPKSLRQMIEVK
;
A
#
# COMPACT_ATOMS: atom_id res chain seq x y z
N MET A 1 8.67 16.03 35.18
CA MET A 1 7.80 17.20 34.92
C MET A 1 6.54 16.65 34.28
N PRO A 2 5.37 16.70 34.94
CA PRO A 2 4.18 16.03 34.43
C PRO A 2 3.52 16.84 33.31
N SER A 3 2.93 16.11 32.37
CA SER A 3 1.74 16.44 31.58
C SER A 3 1.67 17.84 30.92
N ASN A 4 1.83 17.85 29.60
CA ASN A 4 1.05 18.73 28.72
C ASN A 4 0.61 17.95 27.48
N ILE A 5 -0.14 16.87 27.72
CA ILE A 5 -1.17 16.45 26.75
C ILE A 5 -2.21 17.56 26.83
N ARG A 6 -2.45 18.29 25.75
CA ARG A 6 -3.51 19.30 25.71
C ARG A 6 -4.84 18.60 26.02
N GLU A 7 -5.48 18.98 27.12
CA GLU A 7 -6.82 18.53 27.54
C GLU A 7 -7.90 18.74 26.46
N SER A 8 -7.63 19.51 25.40
CA SER A 8 -8.54 19.75 24.27
C SER A 8 -8.68 18.56 23.31
N ASP A 9 -7.71 17.66 23.24
CA ASP A 9 -7.61 16.71 22.11
C ASP A 9 -8.15 15.32 22.48
N ALA A 10 -8.00 14.90 23.75
CA ALA A 10 -8.77 13.79 24.33
C ALA A 10 -10.28 14.11 24.37
N SER A 11 -10.63 15.39 24.51
CA SER A 11 -12.00 15.90 24.41
C SER A 11 -12.59 15.72 22.99
N CYS A 12 -11.78 15.70 21.94
CA CYS A 12 -12.26 15.56 20.56
C CYS A 12 -12.74 14.15 20.22
N LEU A 13 -11.97 13.12 20.60
CA LEU A 13 -12.30 11.70 20.40
C LEU A 13 -13.52 11.28 21.24
N GLU A 14 -13.57 11.72 22.49
CA GLU A 14 -14.73 11.45 23.36
C GLU A 14 -15.97 12.22 22.91
N MET A 15 -15.82 13.42 22.35
CA MET A 15 -16.93 14.17 21.75
C MET A 15 -17.42 13.53 20.46
N ILE A 16 -16.53 12.98 19.61
CA ILE A 16 -16.93 12.18 18.43
C ILE A 16 -17.68 10.93 18.87
N ARG A 17 -17.14 10.16 19.83
CA ARG A 17 -17.82 8.98 20.40
C ARG A 17 -19.17 9.36 21.01
N SER A 18 -19.28 10.51 21.67
CA SER A 18 -20.52 11.01 22.27
C SER A 18 -21.55 11.48 21.23
N ILE A 19 -21.13 12.18 20.18
CA ILE A 19 -22.03 12.66 19.11
C ILE A 19 -22.54 11.46 18.32
N ILE A 20 -21.68 10.49 18.00
CA ILE A 20 -22.08 9.34 17.22
C ILE A 20 -22.91 8.32 18.04
N ARG A 21 -22.73 8.23 19.36
CA ARG A 21 -23.67 7.49 20.24
C ARG A 21 -25.09 8.07 20.23
N SER A 22 -25.27 9.33 19.83
CA SER A 22 -26.58 9.99 19.80
C SER A 22 -27.37 9.75 18.51
N THR A 23 -26.72 9.27 17.44
CA THR A 23 -27.35 8.89 16.18
C THR A 23 -27.66 7.38 16.21
N VAL A 24 -28.85 7.05 16.70
CA VAL A 24 -29.36 5.68 16.79
C VAL A 24 -29.63 5.13 15.39
N ASP A 25 -28.63 4.50 14.79
CA ASP A 25 -28.77 3.64 13.60
C ASP A 25 -27.79 2.45 13.71
N ASP A 26 -28.06 1.39 12.94
CA ASP A 26 -27.31 0.11 12.86
C ASP A 26 -25.78 0.24 12.69
N ASN A 27 -25.28 1.45 12.41
CA ASN A 27 -23.86 1.79 12.33
C ASN A 27 -23.14 1.86 13.68
N SER A 28 -23.85 1.84 14.82
CA SER A 28 -23.30 1.99 16.18
C SER A 28 -22.10 1.09 16.51
N LYS A 29 -21.96 -0.08 15.88
CA LYS A 29 -20.81 -0.98 16.06
C LYS A 29 -19.50 -0.43 15.47
N TRP A 30 -19.54 0.17 14.27
CA TRP A 30 -18.34 0.68 13.60
C TRP A 30 -17.82 1.97 14.24
N VAL A 31 -18.68 2.62 15.03
CA VAL A 31 -18.39 3.82 15.81
C VAL A 31 -17.49 3.51 17.00
N GLU A 32 -17.65 2.33 17.60
CA GLU A 32 -16.79 1.85 18.68
C GLU A 32 -15.41 1.42 18.15
N ILE A 33 -15.31 1.07 16.87
CA ILE A 33 -14.09 0.65 16.16
C ILE A 33 -13.54 1.81 15.29
N PHE A 34 -13.61 3.05 15.80
CA PHE A 34 -12.95 4.16 15.13
C PHE A 34 -11.42 4.00 15.26
N VAL A 35 -10.73 3.86 14.12
CA VAL A 35 -9.26 3.85 14.05
C VAL A 35 -8.79 5.29 13.83
N ASP A 36 -8.14 5.87 14.83
CA ASP A 36 -7.55 7.20 14.70
C ASP A 36 -6.27 7.16 13.87
N PHE A 37 -6.40 7.29 12.55
CA PHE A 37 -5.27 7.34 11.62
C PHE A 37 -4.33 8.52 11.88
N GLU A 38 -4.76 9.57 12.58
CA GLU A 38 -3.95 10.76 12.81
C GLU A 38 -3.15 10.61 14.11
N ASN A 39 -3.80 10.26 15.22
CA ASN A 39 -3.17 10.34 16.55
C ASN A 39 -3.02 9.02 17.31
N ALA A 40 -3.46 7.86 16.78
CA ALA A 40 -3.32 6.58 17.48
C ALA A 40 -1.87 6.36 17.94
N GLN A 41 -1.71 6.14 19.24
CA GLN A 41 -0.43 5.86 19.90
C GLN A 41 -0.40 4.40 20.34
N PRO A 42 0.76 3.73 20.28
CA PRO A 42 0.86 2.35 20.73
C PRO A 42 0.73 2.26 22.26
N THR A 43 0.00 1.24 22.69
CA THR A 43 0.02 0.75 24.06
C THR A 43 1.37 0.10 24.40
N GLU A 44 1.59 -0.25 25.67
CA GLU A 44 2.82 -0.94 26.10
C GLU A 44 2.99 -2.27 25.36
N ASP A 45 1.89 -3.02 25.20
CA ASP A 45 1.86 -4.33 24.54
C ASP A 45 2.07 -4.23 23.02
N GLU A 46 1.74 -3.11 22.39
CA GLU A 46 1.95 -2.89 20.96
C GLU A 46 3.35 -2.36 20.65
N ARG A 47 4.10 -1.88 21.65
CA ARG A 47 5.28 -1.02 21.45
C ARG A 47 6.35 -1.65 20.57
N GLU A 48 6.67 -2.92 20.79
CA GLU A 48 7.72 -3.63 20.05
C GLU A 48 7.38 -3.72 18.56
N ILE A 49 6.19 -4.22 18.26
CA ILE A 49 5.73 -4.43 16.88
C ILE A 49 5.46 -3.10 16.19
N TYR A 50 4.93 -2.12 16.93
CA TYR A 50 4.78 -0.75 16.45
C TYR A 50 6.13 -0.17 16.00
N ASN A 51 7.18 -0.28 16.82
CA ASN A 51 8.50 0.26 16.47
C ASN A 51 9.09 -0.45 15.25
N MET A 52 8.96 -1.79 15.16
CA MET A 52 9.40 -2.54 13.98
C MET A 52 8.68 -2.08 12.70
N ALA A 53 7.36 -1.85 12.78
CA ALA A 53 6.58 -1.37 11.65
C ALA A 53 6.91 0.09 11.32
N GLU A 54 7.10 0.94 12.33
CA GLU A 54 7.45 2.36 12.15
C GLU A 54 8.83 2.52 11.49
N ASP A 55 9.81 1.70 11.85
CA ASP A 55 11.13 1.69 11.20
C ASP A 55 11.00 1.39 9.69
N VAL A 56 10.20 0.38 9.33
CA VAL A 56 9.93 0.06 7.93
C VAL A 56 9.16 1.18 7.23
N LEU A 57 8.19 1.79 7.90
CA LEU A 57 7.41 2.89 7.32
C LEU A 57 8.23 4.17 7.14
N HIS A 58 9.17 4.45 8.04
CA HIS A 58 10.08 5.58 7.89
C HIS A 58 10.93 5.43 6.62
N ASP A 59 11.50 4.24 6.41
CA ASP A 59 12.22 3.92 5.19
C ASP A 59 11.31 4.01 3.94
N CYS A 60 10.06 3.56 4.05
CA CYS A 60 9.05 3.69 2.99
C CYS A 60 8.77 5.16 2.64
N ASP A 61 8.67 6.05 3.63
CA ASP A 61 8.44 7.49 3.40
C ASP A 61 9.63 8.12 2.65
N GLU A 62 10.87 7.74 3.00
CA GLU A 62 12.08 8.17 2.29
C GLU A 62 12.12 7.65 0.85
N VAL A 63 11.82 6.37 0.65
CA VAL A 63 11.75 5.74 -0.69
C VAL A 63 10.67 6.37 -1.55
N LEU A 64 9.52 6.69 -0.99
CA LEU A 64 8.43 7.32 -1.72
C LEU A 64 8.82 8.73 -2.17
N ALA A 65 9.49 9.50 -1.31
CA ALA A 65 10.03 10.81 -1.67
C ALA A 65 11.10 10.70 -2.77
N ASP A 66 11.99 9.70 -2.67
CA ASP A 66 13.03 9.46 -3.66
C ASP A 66 12.46 9.05 -5.02
N VAL A 67 11.57 8.05 -5.09
CA VAL A 67 10.99 7.60 -6.36
C VAL A 67 10.14 8.70 -7.03
N THR A 68 9.47 9.54 -6.23
CA THR A 68 8.72 10.70 -6.74
C THR A 68 9.64 11.76 -7.34
N SER A 69 10.85 11.89 -6.82
CA SER A 69 11.87 12.81 -7.32
C SER A 69 12.84 12.16 -8.33
N TYR A 70 12.53 10.97 -8.86
CA TYR A 70 13.38 10.27 -9.83
C TYR A 70 13.66 11.09 -11.10
N GLY A 71 12.67 11.87 -11.53
CA GLY A 71 12.81 12.78 -12.67
C GLY A 71 13.08 12.05 -13.99
N ASN A 72 13.93 12.64 -14.83
CA ASN A 72 14.25 12.10 -16.15
C ASN A 72 15.40 11.07 -16.15
N GLY A 73 15.90 10.67 -14.98
CA GLY A 73 17.03 9.74 -14.91
C GLY A 73 18.25 10.26 -15.68
N CYS A 74 18.99 9.33 -16.30
CA CYS A 74 20.06 9.66 -17.25
C CYS A 74 19.58 9.79 -18.71
N TYR A 75 18.33 10.19 -18.95
CA TYR A 75 17.79 10.28 -20.32
C TYR A 75 18.62 11.19 -21.24
N ILE A 76 19.04 12.35 -20.74
CA ILE A 76 19.80 13.34 -21.53
C ILE A 76 21.18 12.78 -21.88
N GLU A 77 21.89 12.23 -20.91
CA GLU A 77 23.22 11.65 -21.06
C GLU A 77 23.21 10.48 -22.03
N ARG A 78 22.20 9.59 -21.93
CA ARG A 78 22.01 8.50 -22.88
C ARG A 78 21.76 9.02 -24.30
N SER A 79 20.93 10.05 -24.44
CA SER A 79 20.56 10.61 -25.75
C SER A 79 21.73 11.30 -26.46
N GLN A 80 22.77 11.70 -25.72
CA GLN A 80 23.98 12.32 -26.28
C GLN A 80 24.99 11.31 -26.80
N LEU A 81 24.90 10.04 -26.38
CA LEU A 81 25.78 8.99 -26.86
C LEU A 81 25.38 8.60 -28.30
N LYS A 82 26.24 8.93 -29.27
CA LYS A 82 25.98 8.67 -30.70
C LYS A 82 26.45 7.29 -31.16
N ASN A 83 27.38 6.68 -30.43
CA ASN A 83 28.01 5.42 -30.81
C ASN A 83 28.23 4.54 -29.58
N ASP A 84 27.46 3.45 -29.50
CA ASP A 84 27.56 2.45 -28.43
C ASP A 84 28.83 1.57 -28.53
N SER A 85 29.67 1.75 -29.55
CA SER A 85 30.98 1.07 -29.63
C SER A 85 32.11 1.86 -28.94
N ASP A 86 31.85 3.08 -28.48
CA ASP A 86 32.84 3.87 -27.74
C ASP A 86 32.85 3.46 -26.27
N ILE A 87 33.74 2.52 -25.94
CA ILE A 87 33.89 1.96 -24.59
C ILE A 87 34.22 3.05 -23.55
N GLN A 88 34.97 4.09 -23.91
CA GLN A 88 35.33 5.14 -22.95
C GLN A 88 34.13 6.04 -22.66
N ALA A 89 33.37 6.42 -23.69
CA ALA A 89 32.14 7.16 -23.50
C ALA A 89 31.09 6.34 -22.72
N LEU A 90 30.98 5.03 -22.97
CA LEU A 90 30.13 4.12 -22.20
C LEU A 90 30.54 4.05 -20.73
N LYS A 91 31.84 3.94 -20.42
CA LYS A 91 32.33 3.96 -19.03
C LYS A 91 31.93 5.25 -18.30
N VAL A 92 32.08 6.40 -18.95
CA VAL A 92 31.68 7.70 -18.38
C VAL A 92 30.15 7.79 -18.20
N LEU A 93 29.37 7.21 -19.10
CA LEU A 93 27.92 7.16 -18.95
C LEU A 93 27.49 6.21 -17.83
N MET A 94 28.17 5.07 -17.69
CA MET A 94 27.90 4.10 -16.63
C MET A 94 28.09 4.71 -15.24
N THR A 95 29.16 5.47 -15.00
CA THR A 95 29.36 6.13 -13.70
C THR A 95 28.27 7.14 -13.36
N LYS A 96 27.63 7.73 -14.37
CA LYS A 96 26.44 8.59 -14.17
C LYS A 96 25.16 7.80 -13.92
N LEU A 97 25.04 6.58 -14.46
CA LEU A 97 23.91 5.68 -14.26
C LEU A 97 23.96 4.99 -12.89
N GLU A 98 25.14 4.78 -12.31
CA GLU A 98 25.31 4.07 -11.03
C GLU A 98 24.44 4.59 -9.89
N PRO A 99 24.31 5.91 -9.64
CA PRO A 99 23.38 6.42 -8.63
C PRO A 99 21.92 6.03 -8.87
N PHE A 100 21.47 6.03 -10.13
CA PHE A 100 20.09 5.67 -10.49
C PHE A 100 19.84 4.15 -10.36
N VAL A 101 20.86 3.36 -10.70
CA VAL A 101 20.83 1.91 -10.48
C VAL A 101 20.80 1.60 -8.99
N ALA A 102 21.60 2.29 -8.18
CA ALA A 102 21.61 2.12 -6.72
C ALA A 102 20.24 2.47 -6.10
N ARG A 103 19.61 3.57 -6.53
CA ARG A 103 18.22 3.92 -6.14
C ARG A 103 17.24 2.80 -6.50
N THR A 104 17.31 2.29 -7.73
CA THR A 104 16.45 1.19 -8.19
C THR A 104 16.63 -0.09 -7.35
N CYS A 105 17.87 -0.43 -7.00
CA CYS A 105 18.17 -1.56 -6.11
C CYS A 105 17.60 -1.32 -4.70
N SER A 106 17.74 -0.11 -4.15
CA SER A 106 17.17 0.26 -2.85
C SER A 106 15.64 0.12 -2.85
N TYR A 107 14.95 0.51 -3.94
CA TYR A 107 13.50 0.28 -4.05
C TYR A 107 13.14 -1.20 -3.98
N TYR A 108 13.91 -2.05 -4.66
CA TYR A 108 13.70 -3.50 -4.61
C TYR A 108 13.92 -4.09 -3.20
N GLU A 109 14.87 -3.58 -2.42
CA GLU A 109 15.12 -4.07 -1.06
C GLU A 109 13.88 -3.94 -0.14
N HIS A 110 13.01 -2.96 -0.41
CA HIS A 110 11.79 -2.74 0.37
C HIS A 110 10.72 -3.81 0.12
N VAL A 111 10.77 -4.52 -1.02
CA VAL A 111 9.92 -5.71 -1.25
C VAL A 111 10.09 -6.71 -0.11
N ALA A 112 11.34 -7.03 0.23
CA ALA A 112 11.65 -8.00 1.28
C ALA A 112 11.29 -7.48 2.69
N LYS A 113 11.36 -6.15 2.92
CA LYS A 113 10.92 -5.56 4.19
C LYS A 113 9.41 -5.69 4.38
N ILE A 114 8.64 -5.38 3.33
CA ILE A 114 7.17 -5.50 3.30
C ILE A 114 6.75 -6.96 3.52
N GLU A 115 7.31 -7.90 2.76
CA GLU A 115 6.98 -9.33 2.88
C GLU A 115 7.24 -9.88 4.29
N LYS A 116 8.20 -9.31 5.03
CA LYS A 116 8.52 -9.72 6.41
C LYS A 116 7.62 -9.08 7.46
N ILE A 117 7.27 -7.80 7.33
CA ILE A 117 6.50 -7.08 8.36
C ILE A 117 5.00 -7.43 8.30
N VAL A 118 4.47 -7.72 7.11
CA VAL A 118 3.03 -8.01 6.91
C VAL A 118 2.55 -9.19 7.76
N PRO A 119 3.21 -10.36 7.79
CA PRO A 119 2.79 -11.46 8.67
C PRO A 119 2.76 -11.10 10.16
N ILE A 120 3.68 -10.27 10.63
CA ILE A 120 3.78 -9.85 12.03
C ILE A 120 2.59 -8.94 12.38
N ILE A 121 2.30 -7.96 11.51
CA ILE A 121 1.14 -7.08 11.67
C ILE A 121 -0.16 -7.89 11.66
N LEU A 122 -0.33 -8.81 10.70
CA LEU A 122 -1.55 -9.61 10.59
C LEU A 122 -1.75 -10.54 11.78
N TRP A 123 -0.68 -11.10 12.33
CA TRP A 123 -0.75 -11.88 13.56
C TRP A 123 -1.40 -11.04 14.68
N GLU A 124 -0.86 -9.87 14.99
CA GLU A 124 -1.42 -8.99 16.02
C GLU A 124 -2.87 -8.55 15.77
N LEU A 125 -3.28 -8.44 14.50
CA LEU A 125 -4.64 -8.02 14.15
C LEU A 125 -5.65 -9.17 14.10
N SER A 126 -5.22 -10.43 13.99
CA SER A 126 -6.12 -11.56 13.73
C SER A 126 -5.98 -12.80 14.63
N SER A 127 -4.99 -12.85 15.52
CA SER A 127 -4.71 -14.03 16.36
C SER A 127 -5.22 -13.94 17.81
N GLY A 128 -5.99 -12.91 18.17
CA GLY A 128 -6.40 -12.67 19.55
C GLY A 128 -7.59 -13.53 20.00
N PRO A 129 -7.78 -13.75 21.31
CA PRO A 129 -8.95 -14.44 21.85
C PRO A 129 -10.19 -13.54 21.91
N LEU A 130 -10.01 -12.23 21.69
CA LEU A 130 -11.08 -11.23 21.76
C LEU A 130 -11.91 -11.25 20.47
N PRO A 131 -13.18 -10.81 20.53
CA PRO A 131 -13.92 -10.47 19.33
C PRO A 131 -13.14 -9.47 18.48
N LEU A 132 -13.21 -9.61 17.15
CA LEU A 132 -12.45 -8.78 16.21
C LEU A 132 -12.62 -7.27 16.45
N GLU A 133 -13.85 -6.86 16.74
CA GLU A 133 -14.22 -5.46 16.99
C GLU A 133 -13.43 -4.88 18.18
N GLU A 134 -13.34 -5.65 19.27
CA GLU A 134 -12.59 -5.29 20.47
C GLU A 134 -11.07 -5.37 20.22
N GLN A 135 -10.62 -6.36 19.45
CA GLN A 135 -9.21 -6.50 19.09
C GLN A 135 -8.72 -5.28 18.30
N LEU A 136 -9.46 -4.84 17.29
CA LEU A 136 -9.11 -3.66 16.51
C LEU A 136 -9.24 -2.36 17.30
N ALA A 137 -10.22 -2.27 18.21
CA ALA A 137 -10.33 -1.14 19.13
C ALA A 137 -9.14 -1.06 20.10
N ASN A 138 -8.57 -2.20 20.50
CA ASN A 138 -7.39 -2.28 21.38
C ASN A 138 -6.07 -2.12 20.61
N LYS A 139 -6.02 -2.53 19.33
CA LYS A 139 -4.81 -2.56 18.49
C LYS A 139 -4.81 -1.44 17.44
N GLN A 140 -5.28 -0.25 17.80
CA GLN A 140 -5.46 0.86 16.86
C GLN A 140 -4.16 1.30 16.21
N SER A 141 -3.06 1.29 16.97
CA SER A 141 -1.76 1.75 16.46
C SER A 141 -1.23 0.81 15.38
N ILE A 142 -1.40 -0.52 15.57
CA ILE A 142 -1.01 -1.54 14.59
C ILE A 142 -1.94 -1.48 13.36
N ALA A 143 -3.23 -1.27 13.55
CA ALA A 143 -4.16 -1.07 12.42
C ALA A 143 -3.78 0.17 11.58
N LYS A 144 -3.34 1.25 12.24
CA LYS A 144 -2.79 2.44 11.57
C LYS A 144 -1.49 2.12 10.81
N GLN A 145 -0.57 1.35 11.38
CA GLN A 145 0.65 0.91 10.69
C GLN A 145 0.31 0.14 9.41
N PHE A 146 -0.65 -0.79 9.49
CA PHE A 146 -1.08 -1.56 8.34
C PHE A 146 -1.68 -0.67 7.24
N ALA A 147 -2.53 0.29 7.62
CA ALA A 147 -3.12 1.24 6.68
C ALA A 147 -2.07 2.13 6.00
N ARG A 148 -1.08 2.63 6.75
CA ARG A 148 0.04 3.42 6.19
C ARG A 148 0.86 2.58 5.22
N LEU A 149 1.13 1.31 5.55
CA LEU A 149 1.85 0.39 4.67
C LEU A 149 1.11 0.18 3.35
N ILE A 150 -0.21 -0.05 3.39
CA ILE A 150 -1.06 -0.15 2.19
C ILE A 150 -1.03 1.16 1.39
N GLY A 151 -1.08 2.30 2.07
CA GLY A 151 -0.97 3.62 1.44
C GLY A 151 0.33 3.79 0.66
N PHE A 152 1.48 3.47 1.29
CA PHE A 152 2.79 3.48 0.64
C PHE A 152 2.83 2.56 -0.57
N VAL A 153 2.36 1.32 -0.42
CA VAL A 153 2.37 0.30 -1.47
C VAL A 153 1.68 0.81 -2.74
N LEU A 154 0.48 1.39 -2.61
CA LEU A 154 -0.26 1.89 -3.76
C LEU A 154 0.35 3.16 -4.35
N ASP A 155 0.87 4.07 -3.53
CA ASP A 155 1.52 5.29 -4.04
C ASP A 155 2.79 4.97 -4.81
N PHE A 156 3.64 4.09 -4.26
CA PHE A 156 4.88 3.68 -4.89
C PHE A 156 4.61 3.09 -6.27
N ASP A 157 3.67 2.14 -6.36
CA ASP A 157 3.37 1.45 -7.61
C ASP A 157 2.82 2.43 -8.67
N VAL A 158 1.98 3.41 -8.28
CA VAL A 158 1.51 4.47 -9.18
C VAL A 158 2.67 5.31 -9.71
N VAL A 159 3.58 5.76 -8.84
CA VAL A 159 4.73 6.58 -9.24
C VAL A 159 5.68 5.77 -10.14
N LYS A 160 5.98 4.52 -9.78
CA LYS A 160 6.83 3.63 -10.56
C LYS A 160 6.25 3.36 -11.95
N MET A 161 4.95 3.10 -12.04
CA MET A 161 4.28 2.86 -13.32
C MET A 161 4.32 4.08 -14.25
N ARG A 162 4.31 5.29 -13.69
CA ARG A 162 4.40 6.56 -14.45
C ARG A 162 5.83 6.94 -14.82
N THR A 163 6.83 6.33 -14.17
CA THR A 163 8.24 6.71 -14.31
C THR A 163 9.02 5.68 -15.09
N ALA A 164 8.79 5.62 -16.41
CA ALA A 164 9.44 4.66 -17.30
C ALA A 164 10.99 4.72 -17.27
N GLN A 165 11.57 5.85 -16.85
CA GLN A 165 13.02 6.00 -16.78
C GLN A 165 13.69 5.07 -15.76
N ILE A 166 12.99 4.67 -14.69
CA ILE A 166 13.53 3.71 -13.70
C ILE A 166 13.95 2.41 -14.41
N THR A 167 13.05 1.85 -15.22
CA THR A 167 13.32 0.63 -15.99
C THR A 167 14.36 0.86 -17.09
N ASN A 168 14.29 2.01 -17.78
CA ASN A 168 15.20 2.32 -18.88
C ASN A 168 16.65 2.50 -18.43
N ASP A 169 16.86 3.24 -17.33
CA ASP A 169 18.18 3.50 -16.75
C ASP A 169 18.86 2.18 -16.36
N TYR A 170 18.15 1.34 -15.62
CA TYR A 170 18.66 0.03 -15.19
C TYR A 170 18.96 -0.89 -16.38
N SER A 171 18.03 -0.99 -17.34
CA SER A 171 18.20 -1.83 -18.53
C SER A 171 19.34 -1.34 -19.43
N TYR A 172 19.58 -0.04 -19.50
CA TYR A 172 20.72 0.52 -20.22
C TYR A 172 22.03 0.22 -19.50
N TYR A 173 22.08 0.43 -18.18
CA TYR A 173 23.27 0.13 -17.38
C TYR A 173 23.73 -1.32 -17.56
N ARG A 174 22.81 -2.29 -17.45
CA ARG A 174 23.13 -3.71 -17.66
C ARG A 174 23.73 -3.99 -19.04
N ARG A 175 23.15 -3.42 -20.11
CA ARG A 175 23.69 -3.58 -21.47
C ARG A 175 25.06 -2.95 -21.61
N ALA A 176 25.25 -1.72 -21.11
CA ALA A 176 26.53 -1.03 -21.14
C ALA A 176 27.60 -1.82 -20.36
N LYS A 177 27.23 -2.34 -19.18
CA LYS A 177 28.09 -3.16 -18.33
C LYS A 177 28.59 -4.41 -19.03
N HIS A 178 27.69 -5.14 -19.71
CA HIS A 178 28.07 -6.32 -20.50
C HIS A 178 29.03 -5.99 -21.64
N ILE A 179 28.89 -4.84 -22.29
CA ILE A 179 29.81 -4.40 -23.37
C ILE A 179 31.17 -3.99 -22.78
N VAL A 180 31.16 -3.22 -21.70
CA VAL A 180 32.37 -2.62 -21.11
C VAL A 180 33.26 -3.66 -20.43
N TYR A 181 32.66 -4.62 -19.73
CA TYR A 181 33.38 -5.64 -18.96
C TYR A 181 33.40 -7.02 -19.62
N GLN A 182 33.13 -7.10 -20.94
CA GLN A 182 33.15 -8.38 -21.65
C GLN A 182 34.50 -9.12 -21.51
N ASP A 183 35.60 -8.37 -21.57
CA ASP A 183 36.98 -8.88 -21.51
C ASP A 183 37.74 -8.42 -20.24
N PHE A 184 37.05 -7.83 -19.26
CA PHE A 184 37.64 -7.25 -18.04
C PHE A 184 36.96 -7.77 -16.79
N GLU A 185 37.63 -7.67 -15.64
CA GLU A 185 36.96 -7.91 -14.35
C GLU A 185 35.84 -6.90 -14.13
N ASP A 186 34.65 -7.42 -13.81
CA ASP A 186 33.47 -6.63 -13.52
C ASP A 186 33.64 -5.87 -12.20
N GLN A 187 33.65 -4.54 -12.28
CA GLN A 187 33.70 -3.63 -11.13
C GLN A 187 32.42 -2.80 -10.99
N GLY A 188 31.38 -3.10 -11.77
CA GLY A 188 30.10 -2.40 -11.69
C GLY A 188 29.23 -2.84 -10.51
N VAL A 189 28.07 -2.21 -10.36
CA VAL A 189 27.03 -2.60 -9.40
C VAL A 189 26.64 -4.07 -9.64
N PRO A 190 26.59 -4.92 -8.59
CA PRO A 190 26.18 -6.31 -8.72
C PRO A 190 24.79 -6.43 -9.38
N GLU A 191 24.67 -7.29 -10.38
CA GLU A 191 23.37 -7.57 -11.02
C GLU A 191 22.61 -8.61 -10.22
N LEU A 192 21.44 -8.23 -9.69
CA LEU A 192 20.49 -9.14 -9.07
C LEU A 192 19.35 -9.40 -10.05
N PRO A 193 19.15 -10.64 -10.56
CA PRO A 193 18.05 -10.97 -11.47
C PRO A 193 16.67 -10.55 -10.94
N GLN A 194 16.51 -10.54 -9.62
CA GLN A 194 15.29 -10.15 -8.93
C GLN A 194 14.93 -8.67 -9.14
N VAL A 195 15.92 -7.78 -9.29
CA VAL A 195 15.67 -6.36 -9.58
C VAL A 195 15.06 -6.20 -10.97
N GLN A 196 15.51 -7.00 -11.96
CA GLN A 196 14.89 -7.00 -13.28
C GLN A 196 13.44 -7.51 -13.22
N MET A 197 13.16 -8.55 -12.44
CA MET A 197 11.79 -9.05 -12.24
C MET A 197 10.90 -8.00 -11.56
N PHE A 198 11.43 -7.30 -10.54
CA PHE A 198 10.77 -6.17 -9.88
C PHE A 198 10.41 -5.05 -10.89
N LEU A 199 11.31 -4.72 -11.80
CA LEU A 199 11.06 -3.68 -12.82
C LEU A 199 10.00 -4.10 -13.86
N CYS A 200 9.92 -5.39 -14.17
CA CYS A 200 8.91 -5.94 -15.09
C CYS A 200 7.51 -6.05 -14.46
N GLU A 201 7.42 -6.08 -13.13
CA GLU A 201 6.15 -6.16 -12.42
C GLU A 201 5.39 -4.84 -12.50
N GLY A 202 4.08 -4.89 -12.74
CA GLY A 202 3.25 -3.68 -12.82
C GLY A 202 3.11 -2.98 -11.47
N ASN A 203 2.80 -3.79 -10.45
CA ASN A 203 2.56 -3.36 -9.07
C ASN A 203 3.47 -4.15 -8.11
N PRO A 204 4.80 -3.92 -8.11
CA PRO A 204 5.74 -4.72 -7.33
C PRO A 204 5.52 -4.65 -5.82
N MET A 205 5.17 -3.49 -5.27
CA MET A 205 4.95 -3.36 -3.83
C MET A 205 3.63 -3.99 -3.41
N LEU A 206 2.60 -3.92 -4.26
CA LEU A 206 1.33 -4.58 -4.01
C LEU A 206 1.48 -6.10 -4.08
N LYS A 207 2.30 -6.59 -5.00
CA LYS A 207 2.66 -8.02 -5.03
C LYS A 207 3.41 -8.44 -3.78
N ALA A 208 4.35 -7.63 -3.29
CA ALA A 208 5.04 -7.88 -2.02
C ALA A 208 4.06 -7.95 -0.83
N LEU A 209 3.07 -7.05 -0.81
CA LEU A 209 2.00 -7.04 0.18
C LEU A 209 1.18 -8.34 0.11
N CYS A 210 0.72 -8.75 -1.07
CA CYS A 210 -0.01 -10.02 -1.26
C CYS A 210 0.84 -11.23 -0.84
N ASN A 211 2.11 -11.30 -1.25
CA ASN A 211 3.03 -12.37 -0.86
C ASN A 211 3.19 -12.45 0.67
N GLY A 212 3.23 -11.31 1.36
CA GLY A 212 3.26 -11.26 2.81
C GLY A 212 1.98 -11.83 3.44
N VAL A 213 0.80 -11.50 2.90
CA VAL A 213 -0.48 -12.09 3.35
C VAL A 213 -0.49 -13.60 3.10
N ASP A 214 -0.05 -14.04 1.92
CA ASP A 214 0.03 -15.45 1.58
C ASP A 214 0.98 -16.17 2.54
N ALA A 215 2.18 -15.63 2.82
CA ALA A 215 3.12 -16.21 3.77
C ALA A 215 2.51 -16.34 5.18
N TYR A 216 1.73 -15.35 5.62
CA TYR A 216 0.98 -15.40 6.87
C TYR A 216 -0.06 -16.54 6.88
N MET A 217 -0.86 -16.67 5.82
CA MET A 217 -1.84 -17.75 5.67
C MET A 217 -1.19 -19.14 5.63
N HIS A 218 -0.07 -19.28 4.94
CA HIS A 218 0.66 -20.55 4.85
C HIS A 218 1.31 -20.95 6.18
N SER A 219 1.77 -19.99 6.99
CA SER A 219 2.37 -20.25 8.30
C SER A 219 1.33 -20.50 9.40
N HIS A 220 0.08 -20.05 9.22
CA HIS A 220 -0.98 -20.15 10.22
C HIS A 220 -2.22 -20.90 9.72
N GLN A 221 -2.02 -22.02 9.00
CA GLN A 221 -3.11 -22.84 8.43
C GLN A 221 -4.12 -23.37 9.47
N THR A 222 -3.76 -23.36 10.75
CA THR A 222 -4.65 -23.75 11.85
C THR A 222 -5.66 -22.67 12.22
N LEU A 223 -5.43 -21.41 11.85
CA LEU A 223 -6.38 -20.32 12.06
C LEU A 223 -7.44 -20.32 10.95
N PRO A 224 -8.71 -20.04 11.28
CA PRO A 224 -9.72 -19.86 10.25
C PRO A 224 -9.36 -18.70 9.33
N ILE A 225 -9.46 -18.90 8.01
CA ILE A 225 -9.26 -17.86 6.99
C ILE A 225 -10.15 -16.65 7.27
N ASN A 226 -11.36 -16.90 7.79
CA ASN A 226 -12.32 -15.88 8.17
C ASN A 226 -11.74 -14.84 9.12
N ASN A 227 -10.84 -15.20 10.04
CA ASN A 227 -10.25 -14.24 10.96
C ASN A 227 -9.53 -13.11 10.21
N THR A 228 -8.79 -13.45 9.15
CA THR A 228 -8.04 -12.47 8.36
C THR A 228 -8.94 -11.71 7.41
N THR A 229 -9.88 -12.39 6.74
CA THR A 229 -10.82 -11.71 5.85
C THR A 229 -11.75 -10.77 6.62
N ASP A 230 -12.14 -11.12 7.84
CA ASP A 230 -12.98 -10.29 8.71
C ASP A 230 -12.22 -9.04 9.19
N VAL A 231 -10.91 -9.15 9.47
CA VAL A 231 -10.04 -7.97 9.72
C VAL A 231 -10.09 -7.02 8.53
N PHE A 232 -9.91 -7.54 7.30
CA PHE A 232 -9.95 -6.70 6.09
C PHE A 232 -11.31 -6.04 5.91
N VAL A 233 -12.40 -6.79 6.04
CA VAL A 233 -13.78 -6.29 5.93
C VAL A 233 -14.05 -5.22 6.98
N THR A 234 -13.62 -5.43 8.22
CA THR A 234 -13.79 -4.45 9.31
C THR A 234 -13.07 -3.15 8.99
N ILE A 235 -11.79 -3.20 8.62
CA ILE A 235 -11.03 -1.98 8.31
C ILE A 235 -11.62 -1.27 7.07
N ILE A 236 -12.09 -2.02 6.06
CA ILE A 236 -12.82 -1.45 4.92
C ILE A 236 -14.07 -0.70 5.41
N ASN A 237 -14.87 -1.31 6.28
CA ASN A 237 -16.09 -0.69 6.80
C ASN A 237 -15.81 0.53 7.67
N VAL A 238 -14.72 0.53 8.44
CA VAL A 238 -14.25 1.72 9.17
C VAL A 238 -13.91 2.86 8.19
N CYS A 239 -13.14 2.58 7.14
CA CYS A 239 -12.85 3.58 6.10
C CYS A 239 -14.11 4.07 5.39
N ARG A 240 -15.06 3.16 5.08
CA ARG A 240 -16.35 3.53 4.49
C ARG A 240 -17.14 4.46 5.39
N PHE A 241 -17.25 4.12 6.67
CA PHE A 241 -17.95 4.92 7.66
C PHE A 241 -17.38 6.33 7.78
N MET A 242 -16.05 6.45 7.89
CA MET A 242 -15.37 7.74 7.98
C MET A 242 -15.58 8.63 6.74
N LEU A 243 -15.67 8.03 5.55
CA LEU A 243 -15.88 8.76 4.30
C LEU A 243 -17.35 9.05 4.00
N ALA A 244 -18.28 8.27 4.54
CA ALA A 244 -19.72 8.45 4.32
C ALA A 244 -20.36 9.39 5.35
N ASN A 245 -19.83 9.47 6.57
CA ASN A 245 -20.35 10.33 7.62
C ASN A 245 -19.82 11.78 7.44
N GLU A 246 -20.72 12.75 7.27
CA GLU A 246 -20.35 14.16 7.01
C GLU A 246 -19.49 14.79 8.10
N GLU A 247 -19.75 14.47 9.38
CA GLU A 247 -18.98 15.03 10.50
C GLU A 247 -17.56 14.46 10.56
N CYS A 248 -17.41 13.15 10.31
CA CYS A 248 -16.09 12.53 10.19
C CYS A 248 -15.34 13.10 8.99
N LEU A 249 -16.01 13.14 7.83
CA LEU A 249 -15.46 13.62 6.58
C LEU A 249 -14.97 15.07 6.66
N ALA A 250 -15.71 15.95 7.34
CA ALA A 250 -15.35 17.35 7.53
C ALA A 250 -14.08 17.54 8.39
N ARG A 251 -13.73 16.55 9.22
CA ARG A 251 -12.55 16.60 10.10
C ARG A 251 -11.31 16.00 9.46
N LEU A 252 -11.48 15.16 8.43
CA LEU A 252 -10.36 14.55 7.73
C LEU A 252 -9.67 15.55 6.80
N THR A 253 -8.34 15.54 6.82
CA THR A 253 -7.54 16.20 5.78
C THR A 253 -7.73 15.51 4.43
N ASP A 254 -7.45 16.20 3.33
CA ASP A 254 -7.57 15.58 1.99
C ASP A 254 -6.58 14.40 1.81
N SER A 255 -5.41 14.45 2.45
CA SER A 255 -4.49 13.31 2.50
C SER A 255 -5.07 12.13 3.28
N SER A 256 -5.74 12.37 4.40
CA SER A 256 -6.40 11.32 5.19
C SER A 256 -7.59 10.71 4.43
N LYS A 257 -8.37 11.52 3.70
CA LYS A 257 -9.44 11.02 2.81
C LYS A 257 -8.86 10.13 1.71
N HIS A 258 -7.80 10.59 1.04
CA HIS A 258 -7.14 9.82 -0.01
C HIS A 258 -6.50 8.54 0.54
N LEU A 259 -5.93 8.56 1.75
CA LEU A 259 -5.43 7.37 2.44
C LEU A 259 -6.56 6.35 2.67
N CYS A 260 -7.73 6.79 3.15
CA CYS A 260 -8.87 5.89 3.35
C CYS A 260 -9.30 5.21 2.04
N CYS A 261 -9.34 5.95 0.93
CA CYS A 261 -9.63 5.39 -0.40
C CYS A 261 -8.58 4.36 -0.85
N ARG A 262 -7.29 4.62 -0.60
CA ARG A 262 -6.19 3.68 -0.87
C ARG A 262 -6.29 2.43 -0.02
N VAL A 263 -6.52 2.58 1.28
CA VAL A 263 -6.67 1.47 2.23
C VAL A 263 -7.85 0.58 1.83
N MET A 264 -9.01 1.16 1.52
CA MET A 264 -10.15 0.38 1.00
C MET A 264 -9.77 -0.38 -0.27
N THR A 265 -9.11 0.27 -1.22
CA THR A 265 -8.70 -0.35 -2.49
C THR A 265 -7.73 -1.51 -2.26
N GLY A 266 -6.69 -1.29 -1.45
CA GLY A 266 -5.69 -2.31 -1.13
C GLY A 266 -6.31 -3.49 -0.39
N LEU A 267 -7.13 -3.25 0.63
CA LEU A 267 -7.80 -4.32 1.38
C LEU A 267 -8.81 -5.10 0.53
N VAL A 268 -9.53 -4.46 -0.40
CA VAL A 268 -10.38 -5.16 -1.37
C VAL A 268 -9.54 -6.10 -2.22
N ILE A 269 -8.37 -5.66 -2.69
CA ILE A 269 -7.45 -6.50 -3.46
C ILE A 269 -7.00 -7.69 -2.60
N LEU A 270 -6.52 -7.45 -1.38
CA LEU A 270 -6.08 -8.53 -0.48
C LEU A 270 -7.22 -9.52 -0.17
N PHE A 271 -8.41 -9.02 0.16
CA PHE A 271 -9.58 -9.86 0.39
C PHE A 271 -9.90 -10.72 -0.83
N ASP A 272 -9.87 -10.14 -2.04
CA ASP A 272 -10.18 -10.87 -3.27
C ASP A 272 -9.17 -11.98 -3.59
N HIS A 273 -7.91 -11.84 -3.13
CA HIS A 273 -6.90 -12.91 -3.28
C HIS A 273 -7.07 -14.02 -2.23
N VAL A 274 -7.49 -13.68 -1.01
CA VAL A 274 -7.62 -14.61 0.11
C VAL A 274 -8.97 -15.35 0.12
N ASP A 275 -10.07 -14.64 -0.12
CA ASP A 275 -11.42 -15.22 -0.10
C ASP A 275 -11.65 -16.15 -1.30
N GLN A 276 -12.36 -17.26 -1.05
CA GLN A 276 -12.61 -18.27 -2.08
C GLN A 276 -13.54 -17.78 -3.19
N ASN A 277 -14.52 -16.93 -2.86
CA ASN A 277 -15.51 -16.42 -3.79
C ASN A 277 -15.15 -15.02 -4.33
N GLY A 278 -14.24 -14.32 -3.63
CA GLY A 278 -13.74 -13.01 -4.01
C GLY A 278 -14.63 -11.85 -3.55
N ALA A 279 -14.14 -10.64 -3.76
CA ALA A 279 -14.80 -9.41 -3.32
C ALA A 279 -16.02 -9.03 -4.18
N PHE A 280 -16.13 -9.55 -5.41
CA PHE A 280 -17.05 -9.05 -6.43
C PHE A 280 -18.36 -9.83 -6.59
N VAL A 281 -18.52 -10.96 -5.89
CA VAL A 281 -19.78 -11.73 -5.90
C VAL A 281 -20.90 -10.96 -5.21
N SER A 282 -22.15 -11.20 -5.63
CA SER A 282 -23.31 -10.45 -5.13
C SER A 282 -23.57 -10.58 -3.63
N ASN A 283 -23.10 -11.67 -3.02
CA ASN A 283 -23.23 -11.99 -1.60
C ASN A 283 -21.90 -11.80 -0.82
N SER A 284 -20.96 -11.02 -1.37
CA SER A 284 -19.71 -10.66 -0.70
C SER A 284 -19.98 -9.89 0.60
N SER A 285 -19.11 -10.08 1.60
CA SER A 285 -19.11 -9.29 2.83
C SER A 285 -18.74 -7.81 2.60
N ILE A 286 -18.21 -7.48 1.41
CA ILE A 286 -17.81 -6.14 1.01
C ILE A 286 -18.89 -5.53 0.10
N ASP A 287 -19.43 -4.38 0.48
CA ASP A 287 -20.28 -3.57 -0.40
C ASP A 287 -19.43 -2.83 -1.44
N MET A 288 -19.08 -3.54 -2.51
CA MET A 288 -18.26 -3.00 -3.59
C MET A 288 -18.88 -1.79 -4.30
N ARG A 289 -20.21 -1.64 -4.29
CA ARG A 289 -20.86 -0.48 -4.94
C ARG A 289 -20.61 0.78 -4.12
N ASP A 290 -20.70 0.66 -2.81
CA ASP A 290 -20.43 1.76 -1.89
C ASP A 290 -18.95 2.15 -1.90
N VAL A 291 -18.04 1.16 -1.88
CA VAL A 291 -16.58 1.40 -2.01
C VAL A 291 -16.26 2.20 -3.27
N VAL A 292 -16.76 1.77 -4.44
CA VAL A 292 -16.51 2.47 -5.71
C VAL A 292 -17.11 3.88 -5.71
N ARG A 293 -18.28 4.07 -5.09
CA ARG A 293 -18.91 5.39 -4.97
C ARG A 293 -18.07 6.34 -4.10
N LEU A 294 -17.63 5.87 -2.94
CA LEU A 294 -16.82 6.66 -2.00
C LEU A 294 -15.45 7.02 -2.58
N ILE A 295 -14.81 6.11 -3.31
CA ILE A 295 -13.57 6.40 -4.04
C ILE A 295 -13.80 7.56 -5.02
N LYS A 296 -14.84 7.50 -5.86
CA LYS A 296 -15.14 8.55 -6.84
C LYS A 296 -15.52 9.89 -6.21
N GLN A 297 -16.17 9.88 -5.05
CA GLN A 297 -16.61 11.10 -4.36
C GLN A 297 -15.49 11.80 -3.60
N ASN A 298 -14.53 11.04 -3.06
CA ASN A 298 -13.51 11.55 -2.14
C ASN A 298 -12.10 11.63 -2.74
N THR A 299 -11.97 11.50 -4.07
CA THR A 299 -10.68 11.61 -4.77
C THR A 299 -10.82 12.45 -6.04
N THR A 300 -9.70 12.95 -6.56
CA THR A 300 -9.69 13.58 -7.88
C THR A 300 -9.97 12.54 -8.97
N GLN A 301 -10.39 12.98 -10.16
CA GLN A 301 -10.64 12.07 -11.28
C GLN A 301 -9.43 11.16 -11.57
N GLU A 302 -8.24 11.76 -11.60
CA GLU A 302 -6.98 11.04 -11.84
C GLU A 302 -6.68 9.99 -10.75
N GLN A 303 -6.87 10.36 -9.48
CA GLN A 303 -6.68 9.44 -8.35
C GLN A 303 -7.69 8.29 -8.38
N SER A 304 -8.97 8.60 -8.63
CA SER A 304 -10.02 7.59 -8.77
C SER A 304 -9.68 6.61 -9.89
N ASP A 305 -9.23 7.11 -11.04
CA ASP A 305 -8.91 6.27 -12.20
C ASP A 305 -7.74 5.32 -11.89
N CYS A 306 -6.72 5.79 -11.17
CA CYS A 306 -5.63 4.92 -10.69
C CYS A 306 -6.13 3.83 -9.74
N LEU A 307 -6.95 4.17 -8.75
CA LEU A 307 -7.47 3.19 -7.77
C LEU A 307 -8.40 2.15 -8.42
N LEU A 308 -9.30 2.60 -9.30
CA LEU A 308 -10.21 1.72 -10.03
C LEU A 308 -9.48 0.84 -11.05
N ALA A 309 -8.42 1.35 -11.69
CA ALA A 309 -7.53 0.53 -12.50
C ALA A 309 -6.83 -0.55 -11.65
N GLY A 310 -6.38 -0.22 -10.44
CA GLY A 310 -5.85 -1.19 -9.48
C GLY A 310 -6.84 -2.31 -9.17
N LEU A 311 -8.11 -1.98 -8.90
CA LEU A 311 -9.17 -2.98 -8.72
C LEU A 311 -9.38 -3.83 -9.98
N ARG A 312 -9.31 -3.26 -11.18
CA ARG A 312 -9.57 -3.97 -12.43
C ARG A 312 -8.45 -4.95 -12.81
N PHE A 313 -7.20 -4.54 -12.62
CA PHE A 313 -6.04 -5.26 -13.17
C PHE A 313 -5.34 -6.14 -12.15
N THR A 314 -5.52 -5.89 -10.85
CA THR A 314 -4.77 -6.58 -9.80
C THR A 314 -5.61 -7.52 -8.95
N THR A 315 -6.94 -7.50 -9.10
CA THR A 315 -7.83 -8.46 -8.45
C THR A 315 -7.93 -9.76 -9.25
N LYS A 316 -8.27 -10.85 -8.56
CA LYS A 316 -8.36 -12.20 -9.09
C LYS A 316 -9.73 -12.47 -9.73
N HIS A 317 -10.82 -12.05 -9.08
CA HIS A 317 -12.18 -12.45 -9.45
C HIS A 317 -12.99 -11.38 -10.21
N TYR A 318 -12.45 -10.17 -10.45
CA TYR A 318 -13.16 -9.11 -11.20
C TYR A 318 -13.64 -9.56 -12.60
N ASN A 319 -12.83 -10.38 -13.28
CA ASN A 319 -13.12 -10.88 -14.62
C ASN A 319 -14.09 -12.08 -14.63
N ASP A 320 -14.47 -12.62 -13.48
CA ASP A 320 -15.35 -13.78 -13.37
C ASP A 320 -16.78 -13.46 -13.78
N SER A 321 -17.48 -14.44 -14.38
CA SER A 321 -18.87 -14.29 -14.82
C SER A 321 -19.85 -13.98 -13.67
N SER A 322 -19.47 -14.27 -12.43
CA SER A 322 -20.22 -13.95 -11.21
C SER A 322 -20.23 -12.46 -10.90
N THR A 323 -19.28 -11.67 -11.42
CA THR A 323 -19.20 -10.23 -11.18
C THR A 323 -20.36 -9.50 -11.87
N PRO A 324 -21.20 -8.75 -11.13
CA PRO A 324 -22.35 -8.05 -11.71
C PRO A 324 -21.93 -7.04 -12.79
N LYS A 325 -22.59 -7.08 -13.96
CA LYS A 325 -22.33 -6.14 -15.07
C LYS A 325 -22.44 -4.67 -14.67
N SER A 326 -23.39 -4.34 -13.80
CA SER A 326 -23.56 -2.97 -13.29
C SER A 326 -22.38 -2.51 -12.43
N LEU A 327 -21.75 -3.42 -11.68
CA LEU A 327 -20.55 -3.12 -10.91
C LEU A 327 -19.34 -2.89 -11.83
N ARG A 328 -19.20 -3.70 -12.90
CA ARG A 328 -18.15 -3.48 -13.90
C ARG A 328 -18.25 -2.11 -14.55
N GLN A 329 -19.45 -1.69 -14.96
CA GLN A 329 -19.69 -0.36 -15.53
C GLN A 329 -19.35 0.78 -14.56
N MET A 330 -19.46 0.56 -13.24
CA MET A 330 -19.05 1.55 -12.25
C MET A 330 -17.53 1.63 -12.11
N ILE A 331 -16.81 0.52 -12.25
CA ILE A 331 -15.34 0.46 -12.13
C ILE A 331 -14.65 0.88 -13.43
N GLU A 332 -15.31 0.70 -14.58
CA GLU A 332 -14.80 1.14 -15.88
C GLU A 332 -14.54 2.66 -15.87
N VAL A 333 -13.26 2.99 -16.01
CA VAL A 333 -12.78 4.35 -16.28
C VAL A 333 -13.12 4.67 -17.73
N LYS A 334 -13.76 5.82 -17.96
CA LYS A 334 -14.15 6.29 -19.30
C LYS A 334 -13.03 7.05 -20.00
#